data_AF-A0A7S3MIS7-F1
#
_entry.id   AF-A0A7S3MIS7-F1
#
_cell.length_a   1.000
_cell.length_b   1.000
_cell.length_c   1.000
_cell.angle_alpha   90.00
_cell.angle_beta   90.00
_cell.angle_gamma   90.00
#
_symmetry.space_group_name_H-M   'P 1'
#
loop_
_entity.id
_entity.type
_entity.pdbx_description
1 polymer ?
#
loop_
_entity_poly.entity_id
_entity_poly.type
_entity_poly.pdbx_seq_one_letter_code
_entity_poly.pdbx_strand_id
1 'polypeptide(L)'
;NIATAKASARQCGILTEGGTAVEGPDFRKMTPAEVDAILPNLQVMARSSPDDKFLLVTRLNGYGIPANKAEWEEKFKGREGVTWENDRDRLLPGYREEWEATRPGGGDVVGVTGDGTNDAPALKAADVGLAMGITGTKVAQGASDIVILDDQFSSIVRA
;
A
#
# COMPACT_ATOMS: atom_id res chain seq x y z
N ASN A 1 -9.82 15.97 3.08
CA ASN A 1 -10.82 15.21 2.31
C ASN A 1 -10.26 14.96 0.90
N ILE A 2 -10.87 14.11 0.07
CA ILE A 2 -10.35 13.80 -1.28
C ILE A 2 -10.17 15.01 -2.20
N ALA A 3 -10.98 16.06 -2.06
CA ALA A 3 -10.86 17.27 -2.88
C ALA A 3 -9.52 17.98 -2.61
N THR A 4 -9.15 18.14 -1.34
CA THR A 4 -7.85 18.72 -0.96
C THR A 4 -6.69 17.86 -1.46
N ALA A 5 -6.77 16.53 -1.28
CA ALA A 5 -5.71 15.63 -1.73
C ALA A 5 -5.51 15.68 -3.25
N LYS A 6 -6.59 15.69 -4.03
CA LYS A 6 -6.54 15.86 -5.49
C LYS A 6 -5.94 17.21 -5.89
N ALA A 7 -6.26 18.29 -5.18
CA ALA A 7 -5.72 19.61 -5.46
C ALA A 7 -4.20 19.66 -5.26
N SER A 8 -3.70 19.21 -4.10
CA SER A 8 -2.27 19.12 -3.82
C SER A 8 -1.55 18.20 -4.81
N ALA A 9 -2.12 17.03 -5.09
CA ALA A 9 -1.52 16.07 -6.03
C ALA A 9 -1.40 16.63 -7.45
N ARG A 10 -2.37 17.41 -7.93
CA ARG A 10 -2.28 18.09 -9.24
C ARG A 10 -1.21 19.17 -9.26
N GLN A 11 -1.10 19.96 -8.19
CA GLN A 11 -0.06 20.98 -8.07
C GLN A 11 1.35 20.38 -8.08
N CYS A 12 1.52 19.21 -7.46
CA CYS A 12 2.78 18.45 -7.46
C CYS A 12 3.00 17.62 -8.75
N GLY A 13 2.05 17.59 -9.68
CA GLY A 13 2.13 16.77 -10.90
C GLY A 13 1.94 15.26 -10.69
N ILE A 14 1.49 14.83 -9.50
CA ILE A 14 1.24 13.43 -9.15
C ILE A 14 -0.07 12.94 -9.78
N LEU A 15 -1.14 13.74 -9.69
CA LEU A 15 -2.44 13.39 -10.26
C LEU A 15 -2.55 13.97 -11.69
N THR A 16 -2.49 13.10 -12.69
CA THR A 16 -2.52 13.45 -14.11
C THR A 16 -3.88 13.17 -14.75
N GLU A 17 -4.03 13.55 -16.02
CA GLU A 17 -5.17 13.10 -16.84
C GLU A 17 -5.16 11.57 -16.94
N GLY A 18 -6.34 10.94 -16.81
CA GLY A 18 -6.48 9.48 -16.71
C GLY A 18 -6.20 8.88 -15.33
N GLY A 19 -5.63 9.66 -14.40
CA GLY A 19 -5.33 9.23 -13.04
C GLY A 19 -6.56 9.01 -12.15
N THR A 20 -6.51 7.97 -11.34
CA THR A 20 -7.54 7.60 -10.36
C THR A 20 -7.12 8.04 -8.96
N ALA A 21 -8.11 8.51 -8.21
CA ALA A 21 -7.94 8.84 -6.80
C ALA A 21 -9.09 8.28 -5.98
N VAL A 22 -8.77 7.65 -4.86
CA VAL A 22 -9.70 6.92 -3.98
C VAL A 22 -9.56 7.39 -2.53
N GLU A 23 -10.59 7.22 -1.71
CA GLU A 23 -10.46 7.36 -0.26
C GLU A 23 -10.24 6.00 0.41
N GLY A 24 -9.48 5.97 1.51
CA GLY A 24 -9.23 4.73 2.29
C GLY A 24 -10.50 3.96 2.68
N PRO A 25 -11.60 4.59 3.12
CA PRO A 25 -12.87 3.90 3.36
C PRO A 25 -13.48 3.20 2.13
N ASP A 26 -13.23 3.70 0.92
CA ASP A 26 -13.73 3.08 -0.31
C ASP A 26 -12.79 1.95 -0.75
N PHE A 27 -11.47 2.18 -0.66
CA PHE A 27 -10.45 1.15 -0.89
C PHE A 27 -10.67 -0.11 -0.04
N ARG A 28 -11.02 0.06 1.24
CA ARG A 28 -11.30 -1.09 2.15
C ARG A 28 -12.50 -1.94 1.77
N LYS A 29 -13.40 -1.43 0.94
CA LYS A 29 -14.58 -2.16 0.47
C LYS A 29 -14.32 -2.89 -0.85
N MET A 30 -13.19 -2.59 -1.51
CA MET A 30 -12.82 -3.22 -2.77
C MET A 30 -12.33 -4.64 -2.54
N THR A 31 -12.74 -5.51 -3.43
CA THR A 31 -12.19 -6.85 -3.61
C THR A 31 -10.77 -6.77 -4.19
N PRO A 32 -9.95 -7.83 -4.06
CA PRO A 32 -8.63 -7.86 -4.71
C PRO A 32 -8.69 -7.61 -6.22
N ALA A 33 -9.73 -8.12 -6.91
CA ALA A 33 -9.94 -7.89 -8.33
C ALA A 33 -10.27 -6.43 -8.66
N GLU A 34 -11.10 -5.77 -7.85
CA GLU A 34 -11.41 -4.34 -8.02
C GLU A 34 -10.18 -3.46 -7.76
N VAL A 35 -9.36 -3.81 -6.76
CA VAL A 35 -8.09 -3.13 -6.51
C VAL A 35 -7.17 -3.29 -7.73
N ASP A 36 -6.97 -4.51 -8.21
CA ASP A 36 -6.14 -4.77 -9.39
C ASP A 36 -6.59 -4.00 -10.64
N ALA A 37 -7.90 -3.80 -10.81
CA ALA A 37 -8.44 -3.03 -11.93
C ALA A 37 -8.09 -1.53 -11.84
N ILE A 38 -7.97 -0.95 -10.64
CA ILE A 38 -7.65 0.46 -10.46
C ILE A 38 -6.15 0.73 -10.34
N LEU A 39 -5.36 -0.24 -9.88
CA LEU A 39 -3.92 -0.08 -9.60
C LEU A 39 -3.12 0.56 -10.75
N PRO A 40 -3.30 0.18 -12.03
CA PRO A 40 -2.54 0.76 -13.14
C PRO A 40 -2.67 2.28 -13.27
N ASN A 41 -3.78 2.84 -12.76
CA ASN A 41 -4.07 4.27 -12.85
C ASN A 41 -4.19 4.92 -11.46
N LEU A 42 -4.01 4.19 -10.36
CA LEU A 42 -4.17 4.74 -9.01
C LEU A 42 -2.97 5.63 -8.67
N GLN A 43 -3.22 6.92 -8.48
CA GLN A 43 -2.19 7.91 -8.18
C GLN A 43 -2.35 8.57 -6.81
N VAL A 44 -3.58 8.60 -6.27
CA VAL A 44 -3.85 9.26 -4.99
C VAL A 44 -4.77 8.42 -4.12
N MET A 45 -4.32 8.12 -2.91
CA MET A 45 -5.17 7.57 -1.86
C MET A 45 -5.28 8.59 -0.71
N ALA A 46 -6.48 9.10 -0.46
CA ALA A 46 -6.74 10.07 0.59
C ALA A 46 -7.35 9.41 1.84
N ARG A 47 -7.11 9.99 3.02
CA ARG A 47 -7.62 9.47 4.31
C ARG A 47 -7.28 7.99 4.55
N SER A 48 -6.10 7.57 4.10
CA SER A 48 -5.61 6.20 4.32
C SER A 48 -5.22 6.01 5.79
N SER A 49 -5.58 4.84 6.31
CA SER A 49 -5.10 4.30 7.58
C SER A 49 -3.73 3.63 7.40
N PRO A 50 -3.00 3.29 8.49
CA PRO A 50 -1.78 2.49 8.40
C PRO A 50 -1.99 1.18 7.62
N ASP A 51 -3.11 0.50 7.87
CA ASP A 51 -3.45 -0.76 7.21
C ASP A 51 -3.68 -0.59 5.71
N ASP A 52 -4.33 0.51 5.28
CA ASP A 52 -4.56 0.77 3.85
C ASP A 52 -3.24 0.90 3.08
N LYS A 53 -2.24 1.57 3.68
CA LYS A 53 -0.90 1.71 3.08
C LYS A 53 -0.20 0.36 3.00
N PHE A 54 -0.23 -0.41 4.10
CA PHE A 54 0.34 -1.75 4.14
C PHE A 54 -0.30 -2.68 3.11
N LEU A 55 -1.62 -2.68 2.99
CA LEU A 55 -2.36 -3.49 2.03
C LEU A 55 -2.07 -3.09 0.58
N LEU A 56 -1.94 -1.79 0.30
CA LEU A 56 -1.55 -1.32 -1.03
C LEU A 56 -0.16 -1.84 -1.42
N VAL A 57 0.83 -1.70 -0.54
CA VAL A 57 2.20 -2.21 -0.77
C VAL A 57 2.19 -3.72 -0.95
N THR A 58 1.53 -4.43 -0.04
CA THR A 58 1.35 -5.89 -0.09
C THR A 58 0.75 -6.33 -1.42
N ARG A 59 -0.27 -5.63 -1.93
CA ARG A 59 -0.90 -5.99 -3.20
C ARG A 59 -0.01 -5.69 -4.39
N LEU A 60 0.85 -4.68 -4.34
CA LEU A 60 1.79 -4.34 -5.41
C LEU A 60 2.94 -5.36 -5.50
N ASN A 61 3.64 -5.63 -4.39
CA ASN A 61 4.85 -6.46 -4.40
C ASN A 61 4.68 -7.91 -3.91
N GLY A 62 3.52 -8.26 -3.35
CA GLY A 62 3.23 -9.59 -2.85
C GLY A 62 3.69 -9.87 -1.42
N TYR A 63 4.21 -8.87 -0.70
CA TYR A 63 4.74 -9.02 0.64
C TYR A 63 3.67 -9.51 1.64
N GLY A 64 3.88 -10.67 2.26
CA GLY A 64 2.98 -11.17 3.30
C GLY A 64 1.58 -11.55 2.80
N ILE A 65 1.45 -11.85 1.50
CA ILE A 65 0.27 -12.53 0.95
C ILE A 65 0.24 -13.98 1.46
N PRO A 66 -0.90 -14.44 2.03
CA PRO A 66 -1.07 -15.82 2.46
C PRO A 66 -0.77 -16.83 1.35
N ALA A 67 0.11 -17.79 1.63
CA ALA A 67 0.52 -18.81 0.65
C ALA A 67 -0.53 -19.90 0.45
N ASN A 68 -1.39 -20.13 1.44
CA ASN A 68 -2.37 -21.22 1.44
C ASN A 68 -3.59 -20.86 2.32
N LYS A 69 -4.60 -21.73 2.29
CA LYS A 69 -5.84 -21.58 3.06
C LYS A 69 -5.59 -21.35 4.56
N ALA A 70 -4.68 -22.11 5.18
CA ALA A 70 -4.43 -22.03 6.62
C ALA A 70 -3.85 -20.66 7.02
N GLU A 71 -2.90 -20.13 6.24
CA GLU A 71 -2.36 -18.79 6.47
C GLU A 71 -3.40 -17.70 6.26
N TRP A 72 -4.29 -17.87 5.28
CA TRP A 72 -5.37 -16.92 5.02
C TRP A 72 -6.36 -16.91 6.19
N GLU A 73 -6.78 -18.09 6.65
CA GLU A 73 -7.69 -18.24 7.80
C GLU A 73 -7.07 -17.66 9.07
N GLU A 74 -5.77 -17.85 9.31
CA GLU A 74 -5.09 -17.24 10.45
C GLU A 74 -5.03 -15.71 10.32
N LYS A 75 -4.78 -15.17 9.12
CA LYS A 75 -4.74 -13.71 8.87
C LYS A 75 -6.08 -13.02 9.14
N PHE A 76 -7.19 -13.71 8.84
CA PHE A 76 -8.55 -13.17 9.03
C PHE A 76 -9.26 -13.71 10.27
N LYS A 77 -8.53 -14.42 11.13
CA LYS A 77 -9.04 -14.96 12.39
C LYS A 77 -9.64 -13.88 13.27
N GLY A 78 -10.81 -14.17 13.83
CA GLY A 78 -11.53 -13.24 14.70
C GLY A 78 -12.45 -12.26 13.96
N ARG A 79 -12.49 -12.27 12.62
CA ARG A 79 -13.57 -11.60 11.88
C ARG A 79 -14.81 -12.47 11.89
N GLU A 80 -15.86 -11.97 12.52
CA GLU A 80 -17.13 -12.68 12.61
C GLU A 80 -17.74 -12.90 11.22
N GLY A 81 -18.14 -14.14 10.93
CA GLY A 81 -18.79 -14.50 9.67
C GLY A 81 -17.88 -14.66 8.45
N VAL A 82 -16.56 -14.45 8.60
CA VAL A 82 -15.60 -14.62 7.50
C VAL A 82 -15.17 -16.09 7.38
N THR A 83 -15.28 -16.64 6.17
CA THR A 83 -14.91 -18.02 5.85
C THR A 83 -14.12 -18.08 4.55
N TRP A 84 -13.20 -19.04 4.43
CA TRP A 84 -12.42 -19.21 3.21
C TRP A 84 -13.33 -19.40 1.97
N GLU A 85 -14.36 -20.22 2.09
CA GLU A 85 -15.23 -20.59 0.98
C GLU A 85 -16.03 -19.41 0.41
N ASN A 86 -16.39 -18.44 1.24
CA ASN A 86 -17.24 -17.31 0.84
C ASN A 86 -16.46 -16.01 0.60
N ASP A 87 -15.27 -15.85 1.20
CA ASP A 87 -14.62 -14.55 1.33
C ASP A 87 -13.18 -14.47 0.79
N ARG A 88 -12.58 -15.60 0.36
CA ARG A 88 -11.18 -15.62 -0.13
C ARG A 88 -10.91 -14.63 -1.27
N ASP A 89 -11.88 -14.47 -2.17
CA ASP A 89 -11.79 -13.59 -3.34
C ASP A 89 -12.40 -12.20 -3.05
N ARG A 90 -12.75 -11.91 -1.78
CA ARG A 90 -13.44 -10.67 -1.37
C ARG A 90 -12.61 -9.81 -0.42
N LEU A 91 -11.63 -10.40 0.25
CA LEU A 91 -10.84 -9.71 1.27
C LEU A 91 -9.40 -9.48 0.82
N LEU A 92 -8.95 -8.23 0.91
CA LEU A 92 -7.56 -7.87 0.71
C LEU A 92 -6.67 -8.43 1.85
N PRO A 93 -5.47 -8.96 1.54
CA PRO A 93 -4.75 -8.84 0.25
C PRO A 93 -5.04 -9.94 -0.78
N GLY A 94 -6.02 -10.81 -0.54
CA GLY A 94 -6.22 -12.04 -1.31
C GLY A 94 -5.29 -13.16 -0.85
N TYR A 95 -5.01 -14.10 -1.75
CA TYR A 95 -4.09 -15.23 -1.54
C TYR A 95 -3.11 -15.35 -2.71
N ARG A 96 -2.06 -16.14 -2.51
CA ARG A 96 -0.91 -16.19 -3.43
C ARG A 96 -1.28 -16.56 -4.85
N GLU A 97 -2.06 -17.62 -5.05
CA GLU A 97 -2.45 -18.08 -6.39
C GLU A 97 -3.26 -17.02 -7.16
N GLU A 98 -4.23 -16.36 -6.53
CA GLU A 98 -4.98 -15.25 -7.14
C GLU A 98 -4.06 -14.09 -7.50
N TRP A 99 -3.14 -13.74 -6.61
CA TRP A 99 -2.22 -12.62 -6.83
C TRP A 99 -1.22 -12.89 -7.95
N GLU A 100 -0.64 -14.10 -8.00
CA GLU A 100 0.25 -14.53 -9.08
C GLU A 100 -0.48 -14.59 -10.42
N ALA A 101 -1.75 -15.00 -10.43
CA ALA A 101 -2.57 -15.08 -11.64
C ALA A 101 -2.77 -13.70 -12.31
N THR A 102 -2.84 -12.61 -11.53
CA THR A 102 -2.96 -11.25 -12.09
C THR A 102 -1.61 -10.61 -12.40
N ARG A 103 -0.49 -11.26 -12.05
CA ARG A 103 0.89 -10.75 -12.18
C ARG A 103 1.84 -11.84 -12.70
N PRO A 104 1.71 -12.26 -13.97
CA PRO A 104 2.55 -13.33 -14.53
C PRO A 104 4.05 -12.98 -14.59
N GLY A 105 4.41 -11.69 -14.50
CA GLY A 105 5.79 -11.21 -14.42
C GLY A 105 6.34 -11.08 -13.00
N GLY A 106 5.56 -11.43 -11.97
CA GLY A 106 5.86 -11.14 -10.57
C GLY A 106 5.32 -9.79 -10.10
N GLY A 107 5.55 -9.49 -8.82
CA GLY A 107 5.15 -8.23 -8.20
C GLY A 107 6.00 -7.05 -8.65
N ASP A 108 5.46 -5.86 -8.42
CA ASP A 108 6.22 -4.62 -8.61
C ASP A 108 7.33 -4.50 -7.57
N VAL A 109 8.41 -3.80 -7.90
CA VAL A 109 9.41 -3.35 -6.92
C VAL A 109 8.92 -2.03 -6.34
N VAL A 110 8.62 -2.02 -5.04
CA VAL A 110 7.92 -0.91 -4.39
C VAL A 110 8.85 -0.16 -3.44
N GLY A 111 9.05 1.13 -3.74
CA GLY A 111 9.62 2.09 -2.81
C GLY A 111 8.53 2.82 -2.02
N VAL A 112 8.69 2.93 -0.70
CA VAL A 112 7.76 3.70 0.16
C VAL A 112 8.53 4.78 0.89
N THR A 113 8.01 6.00 0.88
CA THR A 113 8.52 7.11 1.69
C THR A 113 7.49 7.51 2.74
N GLY A 114 7.94 7.79 3.96
CA GLY A 114 7.07 8.19 5.06
C GLY A 114 7.82 8.79 6.25
N ASP A 115 7.13 9.58 7.06
CA ASP A 115 7.69 10.28 8.21
C ASP A 115 6.97 9.91 9.52
N GLY A 116 5.72 9.43 9.44
CA GLY A 116 4.90 9.13 10.60
C GLY A 116 5.06 7.70 11.13
N THR A 117 4.70 7.49 12.40
CA THR A 117 4.58 6.14 12.99
C THR A 117 3.62 5.24 12.21
N ASN A 118 2.65 5.85 11.54
CA ASN A 118 1.64 5.20 10.71
C ASN A 118 2.21 4.60 9.42
N ASP A 119 3.40 5.03 9.01
CA ASP A 119 4.06 4.56 7.78
C ASP A 119 4.93 3.33 8.03
N ALA A 120 5.29 3.06 9.30
CA ALA A 120 6.22 1.99 9.66
C ALA A 120 5.85 0.60 9.09
N PRO A 121 4.57 0.15 9.12
CA PRO A 121 4.22 -1.13 8.51
C PRO A 121 4.45 -1.15 7.00
N ALA A 122 4.12 -0.06 6.30
CA ALA A 122 4.28 0.04 4.86
C ALA A 122 5.75 0.18 4.46
N LEU A 123 6.54 0.96 5.21
CA LEU A 123 7.99 1.08 5.06
C LEU A 123 8.67 -0.29 5.18
N LYS A 124 8.25 -1.11 6.15
CA LYS A 124 8.82 -2.43 6.38
C LYS A 124 8.42 -3.46 5.33
N ALA A 125 7.24 -3.31 4.73
CA ALA A 125 6.71 -4.19 3.70
C ALA A 125 7.22 -3.86 2.29
N ALA A 126 7.72 -2.64 2.10
CA ALA A 126 8.29 -2.18 0.84
C ALA A 126 9.59 -2.93 0.53
N ASP A 127 9.96 -2.98 -0.75
CA ASP A 127 11.27 -3.49 -1.17
C ASP A 127 12.39 -2.51 -0.77
N VAL A 128 12.08 -1.21 -0.74
CA VAL A 128 12.94 -0.17 -0.15
C VAL A 128 12.08 0.86 0.59
N GLY A 129 12.25 0.95 1.91
CA GLY A 129 11.63 1.98 2.76
C GLY A 129 12.54 3.19 2.94
N LEU A 130 11.99 4.40 2.77
CA LEU A 130 12.68 5.68 2.97
C LEU A 130 12.00 6.50 4.07
N ALA A 131 12.74 6.93 5.08
CA ALA A 131 12.24 7.81 6.13
C ALA A 131 12.89 9.20 6.09
N MET A 132 12.12 10.21 6.48
CA MET A 132 12.64 11.57 6.68
C MET A 132 13.53 11.64 7.93
N GLY A 133 14.68 12.29 7.82
CA GLY A 133 15.69 12.38 8.87
C GLY A 133 15.39 13.46 9.91
N ILE A 134 14.77 14.56 9.49
CA ILE A 134 14.46 15.71 10.37
C ILE A 134 13.03 15.59 10.90
N THR A 135 12.04 15.47 10.03
CA THR A 135 10.62 15.39 10.40
C THR A 135 10.17 13.98 10.77
N GLY A 136 10.92 12.95 10.35
CA GLY A 136 10.53 11.56 10.56
C GLY A 136 10.65 11.11 12.01
N THR A 137 9.63 10.38 12.46
CA THR A 137 9.59 9.76 13.78
C THR A 137 10.67 8.67 13.91
N LYS A 138 11.15 8.40 15.12
CA LYS A 138 12.11 7.32 15.38
C LYS A 138 11.58 5.94 15.00
N VAL A 139 10.26 5.76 15.05
CA VAL A 139 9.61 4.52 14.59
C VAL A 139 9.71 4.40 13.06
N ALA A 140 9.44 5.48 12.32
CA ALA A 140 9.60 5.48 10.86
C ALA A 140 11.06 5.25 10.44
N GLN A 141 12.00 5.97 11.06
CA GLN A 141 13.44 5.82 10.82
C GLN A 141 13.95 4.41 11.13
N GLY A 142 13.43 3.78 12.19
CA GLY A 142 13.79 2.40 12.54
C GLY A 142 13.15 1.33 11.65
N ALA A 143 12.07 1.67 10.94
CA ALA A 143 11.38 0.76 10.01
C ALA A 143 11.89 0.86 8.56
N SER A 144 12.51 1.99 8.19
CA SER A 144 13.07 2.25 6.86
C SER A 144 14.46 1.64 6.65
N ASP A 145 14.82 1.43 5.38
CA ASP A 145 16.15 1.01 4.96
C ASP A 145 17.09 2.20 4.73
N ILE A 146 16.53 3.33 4.28
CA ILE A 146 17.26 4.57 3.99
C ILE A 146 16.65 5.73 4.79
N VAL A 147 17.50 6.58 5.37
CA VAL A 147 17.08 7.82 6.05
C VAL A 147 17.59 9.02 5.26
N ILE A 148 16.67 9.88 4.82
CA ILE A 148 16.94 11.10 4.06
C ILE A 148 17.23 12.23 5.03
N LEU A 149 18.51 12.60 5.18
CA LEU A 149 18.94 13.54 6.23
C LEU A 149 18.54 15.01 6.00
N ASP A 150 18.24 15.39 4.76
CA ASP A 150 17.90 16.76 4.37
C ASP A 150 16.40 16.99 4.14
N ASP A 151 15.58 15.94 4.29
CA ASP A 151 14.14 15.94 4.05
C ASP A 151 13.74 16.49 2.67
N GLN A 152 14.61 16.35 1.66
CA GLN A 152 14.31 16.75 0.29
C GLN A 152 13.90 15.55 -0.56
N PHE A 153 12.71 15.59 -1.15
CA PHE A 153 12.25 14.57 -2.10
C PHE A 153 13.17 14.42 -3.32
N SER A 154 13.90 15.48 -3.69
CA SER A 154 14.88 15.44 -4.78
C SER A 154 16.06 14.51 -4.48
N SER A 155 16.36 14.24 -3.20
CA SER A 155 17.37 13.29 -2.77
C SER A 155 16.97 11.84 -3.10
N ILE A 156 15.67 11.55 -3.18
CA ILE A 156 15.15 10.23 -3.62
C ILE A 156 15.46 10.00 -5.10
N VAL A 157 15.31 11.02 -5.94
CA VAL A 157 15.57 10.92 -7.39
C VAL A 157 17.05 10.65 -7.70
N ARG A 158 17.95 10.99 -6.77
CA ARG A 158 19.41 10.84 -6.92
C ARG A 158 19.95 9.52 -6.35
N ALA A 159 19.16 8.81 -5.55
CA ALA A 159 19.56 7.56 -4.88
C ALA A 159 19.50 6.38 -5.85
#